data_AF-A0A7K4DH72-F1
#
_entry.id   AF-A0A7K4DH72-F1
#
_cell.length_a   1.000
_cell.length_b   1.000
_cell.length_c   1.000
_cell.angle_alpha   90.00
_cell.angle_beta   90.00
_cell.angle_gamma   90.00
#
_symmetry.space_group_name_H-M   'P 1'
#
loop_
_entity.id
_entity.type
_entity.pdbx_description
1 polymer ?
#
loop_
_entity_poly.entity_id
_entity_poly.type
_entity_poly.pdbx_seq_one_letter_code
_entity_poly.pdbx_strand_id
1 'polypeptide(L)'
;MLRRGAGSRRVRIGLKRSRTGKTPQIQQDHSRAVWKKVAFILALVGIIILASGAIITIGPMPITIIEVYCTILNRLVPGAFLIESTMDNVVWLIRMPRIVGTILVGLGLGICGCVMQAVLKNPLASPFTLGISSGANFGVA
;
A
#
# COMPACT_ATOMS: atom_id res chain seq x y z
N MET A 1 -57.99 29.22 62.64
CA MET A 1 -58.89 28.40 61.79
C MET A 1 -58.27 28.26 60.41
N LEU A 2 -58.15 27.01 59.93
CA LEU A 2 -58.11 26.59 58.53
C LEU A 2 -56.80 26.72 57.72
N ARG A 3 -55.98 25.67 57.88
CA ARG A 3 -55.26 24.89 56.85
C ARG A 3 -55.46 25.31 55.39
N ARG A 4 -54.34 25.61 54.71
CA ARG A 4 -54.19 25.36 53.26
C ARG A 4 -52.86 24.65 53.00
N GLY A 5 -52.94 23.33 52.90
CA GLY A 5 -51.85 22.46 52.47
C GLY A 5 -51.63 22.65 50.97
N ALA A 6 -50.58 23.39 50.62
CA ALA A 6 -50.17 23.64 49.25
C ALA A 6 -49.44 22.41 48.67
N GLY A 7 -50.04 21.85 47.62
CA GLY A 7 -49.35 21.32 46.44
C GLY A 7 -48.20 20.35 46.68
N SER A 8 -48.53 19.07 46.84
CA SER A 8 -47.58 17.97 46.60
C SER A 8 -47.20 17.93 45.12
N ARG A 9 -46.15 18.70 44.76
CA ARG A 9 -45.53 18.66 43.44
C ARG A 9 -44.78 17.35 43.30
N ARG A 10 -45.46 16.38 42.69
CA ARG A 10 -44.94 15.08 42.26
C ARG A 10 -43.70 15.31 41.39
N VAL A 11 -42.52 15.08 41.96
CA VAL A 11 -41.24 15.07 41.25
C VAL A 11 -41.32 13.99 40.20
N ARG A 12 -41.54 14.38 38.94
CA ARG A 12 -41.51 13.47 37.81
C ARG A 12 -40.04 13.18 37.54
N ILE A 13 -39.54 12.09 38.12
CA ILE A 13 -38.20 11.55 37.86
C ILE A 13 -38.11 11.29 36.36
N GLY A 14 -37.37 12.15 35.68
CA GLY A 14 -37.14 12.10 34.24
C GLY A 14 -36.47 10.79 33.90
N LEU A 15 -37.25 9.94 33.21
CA LEU A 15 -36.87 8.69 32.59
C LEU A 15 -35.46 8.73 32.00
N LYS A 16 -34.59 7.90 32.59
CA LYS A 16 -33.55 7.07 31.96
C LYS A 16 -33.37 7.36 30.46
N ARG A 17 -32.48 8.29 30.12
CA ARG A 17 -31.95 8.42 28.75
C ARG A 17 -31.22 7.12 28.42
N SER A 18 -31.91 6.24 27.71
CA SER A 18 -31.37 5.04 27.08
C SER A 18 -30.23 5.44 26.14
N ARG A 19 -28.99 5.49 26.66
CA ARG A 19 -27.76 5.47 25.87
C ARG A 19 -27.47 4.03 25.49
N THR A 20 -28.29 3.48 24.61
CA THR A 20 -28.13 2.09 24.16
C THR A 20 -28.32 2.08 22.65
N GLY A 21 -27.23 1.80 21.90
CA GLY A 21 -27.35 1.26 20.55
C GLY A 21 -26.82 2.07 19.35
N LYS A 22 -25.82 2.95 19.46
CA LYS A 22 -25.10 3.48 18.27
C LYS A 22 -23.79 2.74 17.94
N THR A 23 -23.61 1.54 18.47
CA THR A 23 -22.43 0.70 18.19
C THR A 23 -22.50 -0.26 16.98
N PRO A 24 -23.61 -0.43 16.22
CA PRO A 24 -23.57 -1.22 14.98
C PRO A 24 -23.28 -0.42 13.70
N GLN A 25 -23.73 0.85 13.62
CA GLN A 25 -23.71 1.61 12.34
C GLN A 25 -22.32 2.13 11.97
N ILE A 26 -21.56 2.71 12.91
CA ILE A 26 -20.19 3.21 12.63
C ILE A 26 -19.25 2.06 12.23
N GLN A 27 -19.47 0.86 12.77
CA GLN A 27 -18.69 -0.35 12.49
C GLN A 27 -18.94 -0.89 11.08
N GLN A 28 -20.20 -0.85 10.61
CA GLN A 28 -20.59 -1.35 9.28
C GLN A 28 -20.08 -0.45 8.15
N ASP A 29 -20.09 0.87 8.34
CA ASP A 29 -19.56 1.82 7.37
C ASP A 29 -18.02 1.75 7.25
N HIS A 30 -17.32 1.54 8.37
CA HIS A 30 -15.88 1.32 8.37
C HIS A 30 -15.49 0.06 7.59
N SER A 31 -16.20 -1.04 7.81
CA SER A 31 -15.87 -2.33 7.17
C SER A 31 -16.01 -2.28 5.63
N ARG A 32 -17.04 -1.57 5.14
CA ARG A 32 -17.24 -1.34 3.69
C ARG A 32 -16.17 -0.44 3.09
N ALA A 33 -15.72 0.59 3.83
CA ALA A 33 -14.65 1.47 3.37
C ALA A 33 -13.28 0.76 3.36
N VAL A 34 -13.01 -0.07 4.37
CA VAL A 34 -11.76 -0.85 4.46
C VAL A 34 -11.68 -1.88 3.33
N TRP A 35 -12.76 -2.60 3.04
CA TRP A 35 -12.74 -3.61 1.98
C TRP A 35 -12.49 -3.02 0.58
N LYS A 36 -13.05 -1.83 0.29
CA LYS A 36 -12.75 -1.10 -0.95
C LYS A 36 -11.28 -0.71 -1.06
N LYS A 37 -10.66 -0.25 0.04
CA LYS A 37 -9.23 0.09 0.09
C LYS A 37 -8.35 -1.15 -0.10
N VAL A 38 -8.69 -2.24 0.58
CA VAL A 38 -7.98 -3.53 0.46
C VAL A 38 -8.08 -4.08 -0.95
N ALA A 39 -9.27 -4.07 -1.55
CA ALA A 39 -9.46 -4.49 -2.94
C ALA A 39 -8.66 -3.62 -3.93
N PHE A 40 -8.58 -2.31 -3.70
CA PHE A 40 -7.78 -1.40 -4.52
C PHE A 40 -6.27 -1.68 -4.40
N ILE A 41 -5.77 -1.92 -3.19
CA ILE A 41 -4.36 -2.30 -2.96
C ILE A 41 -4.05 -3.64 -3.65
N LEU A 42 -4.92 -4.64 -3.50
CA LEU A 42 -4.75 -5.94 -4.16
C LEU A 42 -4.74 -5.82 -5.69
N ALA A 43 -5.61 -4.97 -6.25
CA ALA A 43 -5.61 -4.69 -7.68
C ALA A 43 -4.29 -4.05 -8.14
N LEU A 44 -3.76 -3.07 -7.40
CA LEU A 44 -2.46 -2.45 -7.70
C LEU A 44 -1.32 -3.47 -7.63
N VAL A 45 -1.30 -4.33 -6.62
CA VAL A 45 -0.30 -5.40 -6.51
C VAL A 45 -0.41 -6.36 -7.70
N GLY A 46 -1.62 -6.75 -8.08
CA GLY A 46 -1.86 -7.57 -9.27
C GLY A 46 -1.35 -6.92 -10.56
N ILE A 47 -1.59 -5.62 -10.73
CA ILE A 47 -1.08 -4.85 -11.87
C ILE A 47 0.46 -4.81 -11.87
N ILE A 48 1.10 -4.64 -10.71
CA ILE A 48 2.57 -4.67 -10.59
C ILE A 48 3.12 -6.04 -11.00
N ILE A 49 2.48 -7.13 -10.57
CA ILE A 49 2.88 -8.50 -10.95
C ILE A 49 2.74 -8.69 -12.47
N LEU A 50 1.61 -8.30 -13.05
CA LEU A 50 1.40 -8.40 -14.50
C LEU A 50 2.39 -7.55 -15.30
N ALA A 51 2.64 -6.30 -14.87
CA ALA A 51 3.60 -5.41 -15.49
C ALA A 51 5.03 -5.95 -15.40
N SER A 52 5.42 -6.50 -14.24
CA SER A 52 6.72 -7.16 -14.07
C SER A 52 6.87 -8.35 -15.02
N GLY A 53 5.79 -9.10 -15.25
CA GLY A 53 5.75 -10.17 -16.22
C GLY A 53 5.95 -9.68 -17.66
N ALA A 54 5.28 -8.59 -18.04
CA ALA A 54 5.41 -7.99 -19.37
C ALA A 54 6.82 -7.41 -19.65
N ILE A 55 7.45 -6.80 -18.64
CA ILE A 55 8.82 -6.25 -18.75
C ILE A 55 9.85 -7.36 -19.01
N ILE A 56 9.64 -8.56 -18.47
CA ILE A 56 10.54 -9.70 -18.64
C ILE A 56 10.49 -10.25 -20.08
N THR A 57 9.31 -10.19 -20.72
CA THR A 57 9.09 -10.64 -22.11
C THR A 57 9.74 -9.70 -23.13
N ILE A 58 9.93 -8.42 -22.79
CA ILE A 58 10.59 -7.44 -23.65
C ILE A 58 12.10 -7.50 -23.38
N GLY A 59 12.80 -8.37 -24.11
CA GLY A 59 14.25 -8.47 -24.04
C GLY A 59 14.85 -9.06 -25.33
N PRO A 60 16.14 -8.80 -25.60
CA PRO A 60 16.81 -9.29 -26.81
C PRO A 60 16.96 -10.83 -26.85
N MET A 61 16.78 -11.52 -25.72
CA MET A 61 16.63 -12.97 -25.66
C MET A 61 15.19 -13.35 -25.28
N PRO A 62 14.54 -14.26 -26.04
CA PRO A 62 13.21 -14.77 -25.73
C PRO A 62 13.30 -15.70 -24.52
N ILE A 63 13.31 -15.12 -23.31
CA ILE A 63 13.26 -15.86 -22.05
C ILE A 63 11.82 -15.84 -21.57
N THR A 64 11.22 -17.01 -21.40
CA THR A 64 9.84 -17.15 -20.92
C THR A 64 9.72 -16.92 -19.41
N ILE A 65 8.52 -16.53 -18.96
CA ILE A 65 8.25 -16.24 -17.53
C ILE A 65 8.63 -17.43 -16.64
N ILE A 66 8.37 -18.64 -17.14
CA ILE A 66 8.60 -19.91 -16.44
C ILE A 66 10.10 -20.13 -16.24
N GLU A 67 10.94 -19.83 -17.24
CA GLU A 67 12.39 -19.98 -17.15
C GLU A 67 13.00 -19.04 -16.10
N VAL A 68 12.49 -17.81 -15.96
CA VAL A 68 12.94 -16.88 -14.90
C VAL A 68 12.59 -17.40 -13.51
N TYR A 69 11.34 -17.85 -13.29
CA TYR A 69 10.94 -18.43 -12.01
C TYR A 69 11.70 -19.73 -11.71
N CYS A 70 11.90 -20.60 -12.70
CA CYS A 70 12.72 -21.81 -12.57
C CYS A 70 14.18 -21.48 -12.23
N THR A 71 14.77 -20.43 -12.81
CA THR A 71 16.14 -19.98 -12.51
C THR A 71 16.26 -19.44 -11.10
N ILE A 72 15.29 -18.64 -10.65
CA ILE A 72 15.24 -18.12 -9.27
C ILE A 72 15.07 -19.29 -8.27
N LEU A 73 14.18 -20.24 -8.57
CA LEU A 73 13.90 -21.40 -7.71
C LEU A 73 15.05 -22.41 -7.68
N ASN A 74 15.77 -22.62 -8.78
CA ASN A 74 16.92 -23.52 -8.84
C ASN A 74 18.12 -23.00 -8.02
N ARG A 75 18.27 -21.67 -7.92
CA ARG A 75 19.25 -21.07 -7.01
C ARG A 75 18.84 -21.17 -5.53
N LEU A 76 17.53 -21.17 -5.24
CA LEU A 76 16.98 -21.28 -3.88
C LEU A 76 16.94 -22.75 -3.39
N VAL A 77 16.75 -23.70 -4.30
CA VAL A 77 16.78 -25.16 -4.08
C VAL A 77 17.71 -25.78 -5.12
N PRO A 78 18.99 -26.02 -4.78
CA PRO A 78 19.98 -26.51 -5.74
C PRO A 78 19.60 -27.89 -6.29
N GLY A 79 19.47 -28.01 -7.61
CA GLY A 79 19.40 -29.32 -8.30
C GLY A 79 18.05 -29.67 -8.96
N ALA A 80 17.11 -28.73 -9.07
CA ALA A 80 15.80 -29.02 -9.66
C ALA A 80 15.77 -29.01 -11.20
N PHE A 81 16.68 -28.28 -11.89
CA PHE A 81 16.64 -28.12 -13.35
C PHE A 81 18.04 -27.96 -13.99
N LEU A 82 18.22 -28.41 -15.24
CA LEU A 82 19.43 -28.17 -16.04
C LEU A 82 19.26 -26.84 -16.79
N ILE A 83 19.90 -25.78 -16.30
CA ILE A 83 19.83 -24.44 -16.89
C ILE A 83 21.21 -24.12 -17.50
N GLU A 84 21.22 -23.52 -18.68
CA GLU A 84 22.45 -23.05 -19.32
C GLU A 84 23.11 -21.94 -18.49
N SER A 85 24.41 -22.09 -18.20
CA SER A 85 25.17 -21.22 -17.28
C SER A 85 25.13 -19.75 -17.68
N THR A 86 25.04 -19.45 -18.98
CA THR A 86 24.95 -18.08 -19.51
C THR A 86 23.62 -17.42 -19.16
N MET A 87 22.51 -18.17 -19.22
CA MET A 87 21.18 -17.65 -18.87
C MET A 87 21.04 -17.36 -17.38
N ASP A 88 21.57 -18.24 -16.51
CA ASP A 88 21.58 -18.03 -15.05
C ASP A 88 22.28 -16.70 -14.68
N ASN A 89 23.47 -16.46 -15.24
CA ASN A 89 24.22 -15.25 -14.98
C ASN A 89 23.50 -13.98 -15.48
N VAL A 90 22.89 -14.01 -16.67
CA VAL A 90 22.14 -12.85 -17.20
C VAL A 90 20.93 -12.51 -16.33
N VAL A 91 20.18 -13.52 -15.89
CA VAL A 91 19.02 -13.31 -15.01
C VAL A 91 19.47 -12.74 -13.66
N TRP A 92 20.50 -13.32 -13.04
CA TRP A 92 20.95 -12.90 -11.71
C TRP A 92 21.75 -11.59 -11.67
N LEU A 93 22.61 -11.32 -12.66
CA LEU A 93 23.47 -10.14 -12.65
C LEU A 93 22.83 -8.91 -13.29
N ILE A 94 21.85 -9.10 -14.19
CA ILE A 94 21.26 -7.97 -14.94
C ILE A 94 19.80 -7.78 -14.57
N ARG A 95 18.98 -8.84 -14.59
CA ARG A 95 17.52 -8.72 -14.40
C ARG A 95 17.13 -8.57 -12.93
N MET A 96 17.65 -9.43 -12.05
CA MET A 96 17.36 -9.40 -10.61
C MET A 96 17.68 -8.05 -9.94
N PRO A 97 18.90 -7.46 -10.09
CA PRO A 97 19.20 -6.18 -9.46
C PRO A 97 18.34 -5.04 -10.02
N ARG A 98 17.98 -5.08 -11.32
CA ARG A 98 17.06 -4.10 -11.92
C ARG A 98 15.66 -4.20 -11.31
N ILE A 99 15.10 -5.41 -11.17
CA ILE A 99 13.77 -5.61 -10.56
C ILE A 99 13.78 -5.11 -9.11
N VAL A 100 14.77 -5.53 -8.32
CA VAL A 100 14.92 -5.07 -6.92
C VAL A 100 15.06 -3.54 -6.86
N GLY A 101 15.90 -2.95 -7.73
CA GLY A 101 16.07 -1.51 -7.80
C GLY A 101 14.76 -0.77 -8.12
N THR A 102 13.99 -1.24 -9.11
CA THR A 102 12.70 -0.60 -9.45
C THR A 102 11.68 -0.67 -8.30
N ILE A 103 11.64 -1.79 -7.56
CA ILE A 103 10.77 -1.94 -6.39
C ILE A 103 11.20 -0.96 -5.29
N LEU A 104 12.49 -0.91 -4.97
CA LEU A 104 13.02 -0.01 -3.94
C LEU A 104 12.80 1.47 -4.28
N VAL A 105 13.04 1.85 -5.54
CA VAL A 105 12.81 3.23 -6.01
C VAL A 105 11.32 3.58 -5.97
N GLY A 106 10.43 2.68 -6.41
CA GLY A 106 8.99 2.88 -6.34
C GLY A 106 8.47 3.05 -4.92
N LEU A 107 8.95 2.20 -3.99
CA LEU A 107 8.63 2.31 -2.56
C LEU A 107 9.12 3.64 -1.97
N GLY A 108 10.38 4.01 -2.25
CA GLY A 108 10.97 5.26 -1.79
C GLY A 108 10.22 6.50 -2.27
N LEU A 109 9.85 6.54 -3.56
CA LEU A 109 9.06 7.62 -4.14
C LEU A 109 7.65 7.71 -3.53
N GLY A 110 6.99 6.57 -3.32
CA GLY A 110 5.68 6.52 -2.67
C GLY A 110 5.70 7.06 -1.24
N ILE A 111 6.69 6.64 -0.44
CA ILE A 111 6.87 7.10 0.93
C ILE A 111 7.18 8.60 0.94
N CYS A 112 8.11 9.06 0.10
CA CYS A 112 8.50 10.46 0.00
C CYS A 112 7.30 11.35 -0.35
N GLY A 113 6.47 10.94 -1.33
CA GLY A 113 5.25 11.66 -1.70
C GLY A 113 4.24 11.73 -0.55
N CYS A 114 4.02 10.63 0.16
CA CYS A 114 3.10 10.59 1.30
C CYS A 114 3.55 11.51 2.45
N VAL A 115 4.84 11.45 2.80
CA VAL A 115 5.43 12.32 3.83
C VAL A 115 5.33 13.79 3.41
N MET A 116 5.61 14.09 2.14
CA MET A 116 5.58 15.45 1.60
C MET A 116 4.17 16.07 1.68
N GLN A 117 3.16 15.31 1.24
CA GLN A 117 1.76 15.71 1.31
C GLN A 117 1.30 15.93 2.75
N ALA A 118 1.79 15.13 3.71
CA ALA A 118 1.49 15.27 5.13
C ALA A 118 2.13 16.50 5.77
N VAL A 119 3.41 16.77 5.47
CA VAL A 119 4.17 17.90 6.04
C VAL A 119 3.64 19.24 5.52
N LEU A 120 3.41 19.35 4.21
CA LEU A 120 2.92 20.58 3.59
C LEU A 120 1.41 20.76 3.74
N LYS A 121 0.69 19.73 4.22
CA LYS A 121 -0.78 19.68 4.25
C LYS A 121 -1.41 20.08 2.90
N ASN A 122 -0.73 19.74 1.81
CA ASN A 122 -1.13 20.08 0.45
C ASN A 122 -1.13 18.79 -0.40
N PRO A 123 -2.30 18.30 -0.83
CA PRO A 123 -2.39 17.08 -1.62
C PRO A 123 -1.79 17.22 -3.04
N LEU A 124 -1.47 18.43 -3.50
CA LEU A 124 -0.77 18.67 -4.78
C LEU A 124 0.77 18.74 -4.64
N ALA A 125 1.30 18.68 -3.42
CA ALA A 125 2.75 18.73 -3.23
C ALA A 125 3.43 17.45 -3.74
N SER A 126 4.54 17.62 -4.46
CA SER A 126 5.34 16.55 -5.03
C SER A 126 6.81 16.72 -4.64
N PRO A 127 7.54 15.64 -4.29
CA PRO A 127 8.93 15.73 -3.87
C PRO A 127 9.88 16.30 -4.96
N PHE A 128 9.46 16.26 -6.22
CA PHE A 128 10.22 16.83 -7.34
C PHE A 128 10.25 18.37 -7.35
N THR A 129 9.34 19.05 -6.64
CA THR A 129 9.23 20.53 -6.69
C THR A 129 10.12 21.26 -5.68
N LEU A 130 10.78 20.54 -4.76
CA LEU A 130 11.55 21.12 -3.66
C LEU A 130 13.08 21.12 -3.89
N GLY A 131 13.52 20.88 -5.13
CA GLY A 131 14.94 20.94 -5.50
C GLY A 131 15.77 19.70 -5.13
N ILE A 132 15.14 18.66 -4.56
CA ILE A 132 15.80 17.39 -4.21
C ILE A 132 16.43 16.73 -5.46
N SER A 133 15.72 16.76 -6.60
CA SER A 133 16.24 16.21 -7.87
C SER A 133 17.42 17.02 -8.42
N SER A 134 17.39 18.34 -8.30
CA SER A 134 18.52 19.20 -8.73
C SER A 134 19.75 18.97 -7.86
N GLY A 135 19.58 18.79 -6.54
CA GLY A 135 20.68 18.45 -5.63
C GLY A 135 21.27 17.06 -5.89
N ALA A 136 20.43 16.06 -6.17
CA ALA A 136 20.88 14.73 -6.54
C ALA A 136 21.70 14.74 -7.85
N ASN A 137 21.24 15.50 -8.86
CA ASN A 137 21.95 15.60 -10.13
C ASN A 137 23.29 16.35 -10.00
N PHE A 138 23.36 17.37 -9.14
CA PHE A 138 24.61 18.06 -8.81
C PHE A 138 25.61 17.16 -8.07
N GLY A 139 25.17 16.24 -7.22
CA GLY A 139 26.07 15.31 -6.52
C GLY A 139 26.60 14.16 -7.39
N VAL A 140 25.94 13.87 -8.51
CA VAL A 140 26.40 12.88 -9.51
C VAL A 140 27.37 13.53 -10.52
N ALA A 141 27.16 14.81 -10.82
CA ALA A 141 28.01 15.60 -11.73
C ALA A 141 29.38 15.93 -11.11
#